data_AF-A0A2H0YQ35-F1
#
_entry.id   AF-A0A2H0YQ35-F1
#
_cell.length_a   1.000
_cell.length_b   1.000
_cell.length_c   1.000
_cell.angle_alpha   90.00
_cell.angle_beta   90.00
_cell.angle_gamma   90.00
#
_symmetry.space_group_name_H-M   'P 1'
#
loop_
_entity.id
_entity.type
_entity.pdbx_description
1 polymer ?
#
loop_
_entity_poly.entity_id
_entity_poly.type
_entity_poly.pdbx_seq_one_letter_code
_entity_poly.pdbx_strand_id
1 'polypeptide(L)'
;MMAKLLFHVISGILGLFLASRFVPGVEFRGDYKMLLLIGGALGIINFFIKPILKTISLPIRILTLGLFSLVINMALVWLIEILFPKELEIIGLLPLFWTTFIIWALNLFFGLYNPKKKHV
;
A
#
# COMPACT_ATOMS: atom_id res chain seq x y z
N MET A 1 7.11 14.60 10.82
CA MET A 1 7.53 13.25 10.40
C MET A 1 6.54 12.19 10.89
N MET A 2 6.19 12.19 12.19
CA MET A 2 5.29 11.17 12.76
C MET A 2 3.85 11.17 12.23
N ALA A 3 3.22 12.33 12.01
CA ALA A 3 1.86 12.37 11.44
C ALA A 3 1.76 11.67 10.07
N LYS A 4 2.80 11.82 9.22
CA LYS A 4 2.86 11.14 7.91
C LYS A 4 2.95 9.63 8.04
N LEU A 5 3.71 9.14 9.01
CA LEU A 5 3.83 7.72 9.28
C LEU A 5 2.49 7.15 9.76
N LEU A 6 1.80 7.85 10.68
CA LEU A 6 0.46 7.45 11.14
C LEU A 6 -0.54 7.36 9.97
N PHE A 7 -0.53 8.32 9.05
CA PHE A 7 -1.40 8.25 7.87
C PHE A 7 -1.10 7.05 6.97
N HIS A 8 0.17 6.70 6.78
CA HIS A 8 0.52 5.51 5.99
C HIS A 8 0.08 4.22 6.69
N VAL A 9 0.26 4.13 8.01
CA VAL A 9 -0.19 3.00 8.84
C VAL A 9 -1.71 2.86 8.78
N ILE A 10 -2.46 3.94 9.00
CA ILE A 10 -3.92 3.93 8.94
C ILE A 10 -4.40 3.56 7.53
N SER A 11 -3.78 4.12 6.49
CA SER A 11 -4.12 3.78 5.11
C SER A 11 -3.79 2.33 4.75
N GLY A 12 -2.73 1.75 5.32
CA GLY A 12 -2.39 0.34 5.15
C GLY A 12 -3.40 -0.58 5.81
N ILE A 13 -3.81 -0.28 7.05
CA ILE A 13 -4.83 -1.04 7.79
C ILE A 13 -6.18 -0.96 7.09
N LEU A 14 -6.67 0.26 6.82
CA LEU A 14 -7.94 0.46 6.14
C LEU A 14 -7.91 -0.09 4.71
N GLY A 15 -6.80 0.05 4.01
CA GLY A 15 -6.65 -0.44 2.65
C GLY A 15 -6.71 -1.95 2.58
N LEU A 16 -6.02 -2.64 3.49
CA LEU A 16 -6.09 -4.11 3.60
C LEU A 16 -7.49 -4.58 4.00
N PHE A 17 -8.13 -3.91 4.95
CA PHE A 17 -9.49 -4.22 5.38
C PHE A 17 -10.52 -4.07 4.26
N LEU A 18 -10.43 -2.98 3.50
CA LEU A 18 -11.31 -2.76 2.35
C LEU A 18 -11.00 -3.75 1.24
N ALA A 19 -9.73 -4.02 0.96
CA ALA A 19 -9.33 -4.97 -0.07
C ALA A 19 -9.87 -6.37 0.22
N SER A 20 -9.72 -6.88 1.45
CA SER A 20 -10.22 -8.20 1.83
C SER A 20 -11.74 -8.33 1.77
N ARG A 21 -12.49 -7.23 1.81
CA ARG A 21 -13.96 -7.23 1.76
C ARG A 21 -14.52 -7.00 0.36
N PHE A 22 -13.90 -6.12 -0.41
CA PHE A 22 -14.43 -5.62 -1.69
C PHE A 22 -13.74 -6.19 -2.92
N VAL A 23 -12.53 -6.74 -2.77
CA VAL A 23 -11.75 -7.26 -3.90
C VAL A 23 -11.85 -8.80 -3.92
N PRO A 24 -12.55 -9.39 -4.90
CA PRO A 24 -12.58 -10.85 -5.04
C PRO A 24 -11.17 -11.34 -5.36
N GLY A 25 -10.73 -12.40 -4.66
CA GLY A 25 -9.37 -12.94 -4.77
C GLY A 25 -8.37 -12.37 -3.76
N VAL A 26 -8.77 -11.45 -2.87
CA VAL A 26 -8.00 -11.11 -1.67
C VAL A 26 -8.59 -11.88 -0.49
N GLU A 27 -7.89 -12.91 -0.04
CA GLU A 27 -8.28 -13.70 1.11
C GLU A 27 -7.46 -13.29 2.34
N PHE A 28 -8.15 -12.88 3.39
CA PHE A 28 -7.55 -12.60 4.68
C PHE A 28 -8.09 -13.58 5.72
N ARG A 29 -7.21 -14.42 6.28
CA ARG A 29 -7.57 -15.52 7.18
C ARG A 29 -7.19 -15.27 8.64
N GLY A 30 -6.68 -14.08 8.96
CA GLY A 30 -6.26 -13.71 10.31
C GLY A 30 -7.36 -13.06 11.17
N ASP A 31 -7.11 -12.97 12.49
CA ASP A 31 -7.94 -12.19 13.41
C ASP A 31 -7.76 -10.67 13.22
N TYR A 32 -8.62 -9.87 13.85
CA TYR A 32 -8.48 -8.40 13.88
C TYR A 32 -7.09 -7.92 14.36
N LYS A 33 -6.45 -8.66 15.26
CA LYS A 33 -5.07 -8.36 15.71
C LYS A 33 -4.07 -8.52 14.56
N MET A 34 -4.23 -9.58 13.77
CA MET A 34 -3.38 -9.84 12.61
C MET A 34 -3.61 -8.78 11.54
N LEU A 35 -4.85 -8.32 11.35
CA LEU A 35 -5.19 -7.26 10.40
C LEU A 35 -4.46 -5.95 10.76
N LEU A 36 -4.46 -5.57 12.04
CA LEU A 36 -3.74 -4.40 12.52
C LEU A 36 -2.22 -4.54 12.31
N LEU A 37 -1.67 -5.75 12.55
CA LEU A 37 -0.26 -6.03 12.37
C LEU A 37 0.15 -5.96 10.90
N ILE A 38 -0.54 -6.68 10.02
CA ILE A 38 -0.23 -6.77 8.59
C ILE A 38 -0.50 -5.45 7.88
N GLY A 39 -1.65 -4.82 8.16
CA GLY A 39 -1.98 -3.51 7.64
C GLY A 39 -1.03 -2.42 8.15
N GLY A 40 -0.59 -2.52 9.40
CA GLY A 40 0.41 -1.63 9.97
C GLY A 40 1.78 -1.82 9.32
N ALA A 41 2.21 -3.06 9.11
CA ALA A 41 3.43 -3.41 8.39
C ALA A 41 3.39 -2.86 6.96
N LEU A 42 2.27 -2.99 6.26
CA LEU A 42 2.06 -2.43 4.93
C LEU A 42 2.22 -0.90 4.92
N GLY A 43 1.70 -0.21 5.92
CA GLY A 43 1.89 1.23 6.08
C GLY A 43 3.36 1.61 6.35
N ILE A 44 4.06 0.87 7.21
CA ILE A 44 5.49 1.07 7.50
C ILE A 44 6.32 0.86 6.23
N ILE A 45 6.09 -0.24 5.51
CA ILE A 45 6.75 -0.53 4.24
C ILE A 45 6.50 0.59 3.22
N ASN A 46 5.26 1.05 3.11
CA ASN A 46 4.92 2.16 2.21
C ASN A 46 5.59 3.49 2.61
N PHE A 47 5.90 3.70 3.88
CA PHE A 47 6.60 4.90 4.34
C PHE A 47 8.12 4.83 4.11
N PHE A 48 8.76 3.70 4.43
CA PHE A 48 10.22 3.56 4.39
C PHE A 48 10.75 3.00 3.07
N ILE A 49 10.12 1.96 2.53
CA ILE A 49 10.63 1.21 1.36
C ILE A 49 10.22 1.90 0.06
N LYS A 50 8.98 2.40 -0.02
CA LYS A 50 8.47 3.08 -1.22
C LYS A 50 9.34 4.24 -1.72
N PRO A 51 9.84 5.17 -0.87
CA PRO A 51 10.72 6.24 -1.33
C PRO A 51 12.04 5.71 -1.92
N ILE A 52 12.63 4.68 -1.30
CA ILE A 52 13.87 4.05 -1.75
C ILE A 52 13.66 3.42 -3.13
N LEU A 53 12.61 2.60 -3.28
CA LEU A 53 12.29 1.97 -4.56
C LEU A 53 11.98 3.00 -5.64
N LYS A 54 11.30 4.10 -5.30
CA LYS A 54 11.08 5.21 -6.23
C LYS A 54 12.42 5.80 -6.68
N THR A 55 13.34 6.12 -5.78
CA THR A 55 14.63 6.70 -6.15
C THR A 55 15.41 5.78 -7.11
N ILE A 56 15.49 4.49 -6.80
CA ILE A 56 16.22 3.50 -7.62
C ILE A 56 15.55 3.33 -8.99
N SER A 57 14.22 3.25 -9.01
CA SER A 57 13.44 3.07 -10.24
C SER A 57 13.22 4.35 -11.05
N LEU A 58 13.77 5.49 -10.62
CA LEU A 58 13.55 6.79 -11.27
C LEU A 58 13.84 6.76 -12.79
N PRO A 59 14.95 6.18 -13.29
CA PRO A 59 15.24 6.16 -14.72
C PRO A 59 14.18 5.40 -15.52
N ILE A 60 13.84 4.19 -15.06
CA ILE A 60 12.83 3.33 -15.68
C ILE A 60 11.45 4.00 -15.62
N ARG A 61 11.15 4.67 -14.51
CA ARG A 61 9.89 5.36 -14.30
C ARG A 61 9.74 6.57 -15.22
N ILE A 62 10.83 7.24 -15.58
CA ILE A 62 10.82 8.29 -16.61
C ILE A 62 10.62 7.66 -18.00
N LEU A 63 11.35 6.58 -18.32
CA LEU A 63 11.21 5.87 -19.60
C LEU A 63 9.81 5.32 -19.84
N THR A 64 9.13 4.88 -18.78
CA THR A 64 7.76 4.34 -18.82
C THR A 64 6.68 5.39 -18.58
N LEU A 65 7.02 6.69 -18.61
CA LEU A 65 6.10 7.81 -18.37
C LEU A 65 5.31 7.70 -17.06
N GLY A 66 5.92 7.14 -16.03
CA GLY A 66 5.33 6.95 -14.71
C GLY A 66 4.58 5.63 -14.53
N LEU A 67 4.36 4.82 -15.59
CA LEU A 67 3.64 3.54 -15.49
C LEU A 67 4.31 2.55 -14.54
N PHE A 68 5.65 2.52 -14.50
CA PHE A 68 6.39 1.66 -13.58
C PHE A 68 6.12 1.98 -12.09
N SER A 69 5.58 3.16 -11.77
CA SER A 69 5.16 3.47 -10.41
C SER A 69 4.02 2.58 -9.90
N LEU A 70 3.13 2.13 -10.79
CA LEU A 70 2.07 1.18 -10.47
C LEU A 70 2.68 -0.18 -10.10
N VAL A 71 3.66 -0.63 -10.88
CA VAL A 71 4.39 -1.89 -10.62
C VAL A 71 5.04 -1.86 -9.24
N ILE A 72 5.70 -0.77 -8.86
CA ILE A 72 6.30 -0.63 -7.52
C ILE A 72 5.24 -0.68 -6.43
N ASN A 73 4.12 0.03 -6.60
CA ASN A 73 3.07 0.03 -5.58
C ASN A 73 2.47 -1.38 -5.41
N MET A 74 2.23 -2.11 -6.50
CA MET A 74 1.77 -3.49 -6.47
C MET A 74 2.82 -4.42 -5.84
N ALA A 75 4.09 -4.23 -6.18
CA ALA A 75 5.19 -5.00 -5.61
C ALA A 75 5.30 -4.84 -4.08
N LEU A 76 4.96 -3.68 -3.53
CA LEU A 76 4.93 -3.47 -2.07
C LEU A 76 3.78 -4.21 -1.39
N VAL A 77 2.62 -4.29 -2.03
CA VAL A 77 1.48 -5.09 -1.53
C VAL A 77 1.81 -6.57 -1.62
N TRP A 78 2.38 -7.00 -2.75
CA TRP A 78 2.83 -8.37 -2.96
C TRP A 78 3.93 -8.77 -1.99
N LEU A 79 4.83 -7.86 -1.64
CA LEU A 79 5.83 -8.09 -0.61
C LEU A 79 5.17 -8.42 0.74
N ILE A 80 4.09 -7.75 1.11
CA ILE A 80 3.36 -8.04 2.35
C ILE A 80 2.71 -9.42 2.30
N GLU A 81 2.13 -9.81 1.17
CA GLU A 81 1.61 -11.16 0.98
C GLU A 81 2.71 -12.23 1.18
N ILE A 82 3.90 -12.02 0.61
CA ILE A 82 5.04 -12.93 0.79
C ILE A 82 5.52 -12.99 2.25
N LEU A 83 5.46 -11.87 2.97
CA LEU A 83 5.85 -11.82 4.38
C LEU A 83 4.84 -12.49 5.30
N PHE A 84 3.57 -12.55 4.91
CA PHE A 84 2.46 -13.12 5.69
C PHE A 84 1.64 -14.13 4.87
N PRO A 85 2.27 -15.22 4.38
CA PRO A 85 1.66 -16.11 3.39
C PRO A 85 0.54 -16.99 3.98
N LYS A 86 0.43 -17.09 5.31
CA LYS A 86 -0.61 -17.88 5.97
C LYS A 86 -1.89 -17.07 6.18
N GLU A 87 -1.74 -15.76 6.32
CA GLU A 87 -2.81 -14.87 6.77
C GLU A 87 -3.35 -13.99 5.64
N LEU A 88 -2.54 -13.70 4.62
CA LEU A 88 -2.92 -12.94 3.43
C LEU A 88 -2.56 -13.72 2.16
N GLU A 89 -3.56 -13.96 1.33
CA GLU A 89 -3.41 -14.59 0.02
C GLU A 89 -4.08 -13.71 -1.04
N ILE A 90 -3.36 -13.34 -2.10
CA ILE A 90 -3.87 -12.50 -3.19
C ILE A 90 -3.76 -13.28 -4.50
N ILE A 91 -4.89 -13.82 -4.95
CA ILE A 91 -4.95 -14.75 -6.07
C ILE A 91 -4.99 -13.98 -7.39
N GLY A 92 -3.80 -13.72 -7.94
CA GLY A 92 -3.61 -13.16 -9.28
C GLY A 92 -3.34 -11.65 -9.33
N LEU A 93 -3.16 -11.14 -10.55
CA LEU A 93 -2.74 -9.75 -10.76
C LEU A 93 -3.87 -8.72 -10.59
N LEU A 94 -5.11 -9.08 -10.95
CA LEU A 94 -6.26 -8.17 -10.83
C LEU A 94 -6.56 -7.81 -9.37
N PRO A 95 -6.62 -8.77 -8.42
CA PRO A 95 -6.86 -8.44 -7.02
C PRO A 95 -5.73 -7.62 -6.41
N LEU A 96 -4.48 -7.90 -6.80
CA LEU A 96 -3.31 -7.13 -6.39
C LEU A 96 -3.39 -5.67 -6.87
N PHE A 97 -3.80 -5.47 -8.13
CA PHE A 97 -4.01 -4.15 -8.70
C PHE A 97 -5.09 -3.37 -7.95
N TRP A 98 -6.26 -3.97 -7.73
CA TRP A 98 -7.37 -3.33 -7.01
C TRP A 98 -7.02 -3.01 -5.56
N THR A 99 -6.34 -3.93 -4.86
CA THR A 99 -5.83 -3.69 -3.50
C THR A 99 -4.92 -2.48 -3.46
N THR A 100 -3.97 -2.43 -4.39
CA THR A 100 -3.01 -1.32 -4.52
C THR A 100 -3.72 -0.01 -4.82
N PHE A 101 -4.74 -0.05 -5.68
CA PHE A 101 -5.55 1.10 -6.06
C PHE A 101 -6.35 1.65 -4.86
N ILE A 102 -6.95 0.78 -4.06
CA ILE A 102 -7.66 1.17 -2.82
C ILE A 102 -6.71 1.87 -1.86
N ILE A 103 -5.53 1.29 -1.60
CA ILE A 103 -4.52 1.89 -0.70
C ILE A 103 -4.05 3.23 -1.26
N TRP A 104 -3.83 3.33 -2.57
CA TRP A 104 -3.45 4.59 -3.21
C TRP A 104 -4.54 5.66 -3.05
N ALA A 105 -5.80 5.31 -3.27
CA ALA A 105 -6.94 6.20 -3.09
C ALA A 105 -7.06 6.68 -1.64
N LEU A 106 -6.94 5.80 -0.65
CA LEU A 106 -6.93 6.19 0.77
C LEU A 106 -5.80 7.17 1.09
N ASN A 107 -4.58 6.88 0.64
CA ASN A 107 -3.46 7.80 0.83
C ASN A 107 -3.70 9.17 0.19
N LEU A 108 -4.46 9.23 -0.91
CA LEU A 108 -4.85 10.48 -1.56
C LEU A 108 -5.85 11.26 -0.68
N PHE A 109 -6.92 10.62 -0.19
CA PHE A 109 -7.90 11.25 0.70
C PHE A 109 -7.27 11.78 1.99
N PHE A 110 -6.40 11.00 2.64
CA PHE A 110 -5.68 11.45 3.84
C PHE A 110 -4.63 12.53 3.52
N GLY A 111 -4.05 12.49 2.32
CA GLY A 111 -3.16 13.53 1.81
C GLY A 111 -3.85 14.88 1.63
N LEU A 112 -5.12 14.88 1.17
CA LEU A 112 -5.96 16.08 1.05
C LEU A 112 -6.34 16.66 2.41
N TYR A 113 -6.56 15.81 3.41
CA TYR A 113 -6.93 16.25 4.76
C TYR A 113 -5.74 16.82 5.57
N ASN A 114 -4.50 16.55 5.19
CA ASN A 114 -3.32 17.06 5.89
C ASN A 114 -2.94 18.48 5.41
N PRO A 115 -3.37 19.58 6.08
CA PRO A 115 -3.35 20.93 5.52
C PRO A 115 -1.97 21.59 5.56
N LYS A 116 -0.93 20.93 6.11
CA LYS A 116 0.43 21.48 6.24
C LYS A 116 1.37 21.09 5.10
N LYS A 117 0.90 21.24 3.87
CA LYS A 117 1.73 21.44 2.67
C LYS A 117 1.02 22.38 1.68
N LYS A 118 0.72 23.59 2.13
CA LYS A 118 0.75 24.75 1.23
C LYS A 118 2.23 25.01 0.92
N HIS A 119 2.53 25.10 -0.37
CA HIS A 119 3.79 25.53 -0.99
C HIS A 119 4.68 26.38 -0.08
N VAL A 120 5.93 25.95 0.11
CA VAL A 120 7.17 26.65 -0.32
C VAL A 120 8.22 25.58 -0.55
#